data_AF-A0A1F0TIL3-F1
#
_entry.id   AF-A0A1F0TIL3-F1
#
_cell.length_a   1.000
_cell.length_b   1.000
_cell.length_c   1.000
_cell.angle_alpha   90.00
_cell.angle_beta   90.00
_cell.angle_gamma   90.00
#
_symmetry.space_group_name_H-M   'P 1'
#
loop_
_entity.id
_entity.type
_entity.pdbx_description
1 polymer ?
#
loop_
_entity_poly.entity_id
_entity_poly.type
_entity_poly.pdbx_seq_one_letter_code
_entity_poly.pdbx_strand_id
1 'polypeptide(L)'
;MARKKYIDNQELLLLFEHYLLEHCSNNPRLFKIPQFGNYLRNNGFPQVADTTIRRNKEFRQALNDKLELFEDDTYQTVITYKTLDVERFLMTNRTPKAIKTALVELNGHYKRIVDAAIAYKNEVESLKKRMEELKSELAQLKESKYVFDEQVRTNKELAEENKKLRNLLKTSLYPEIANELLKEEGLLKSDQQLVTKKYLSENIITSDSKISFEKHTHTEEQTSKSKILEIKDLLDNKTKY
;
A
#
# COMPACT_ATOMS: atom_id res chain seq x y z
N MET A 1 23.36 -1.82 -28.12
CA MET A 1 24.16 -2.27 -26.96
C MET A 1 24.44 -1.07 -26.07
N ALA A 2 23.88 -1.03 -24.85
CA ALA A 2 24.16 0.06 -23.91
C ALA A 2 25.56 -0.13 -23.33
N ARG A 3 26.41 0.89 -23.42
CA ARG A 3 27.79 0.88 -22.89
C ARG A 3 27.71 0.71 -21.37
N LYS A 4 28.46 -0.26 -20.81
CA LYS A 4 28.53 -0.47 -19.35
C LYS A 4 28.96 0.83 -18.66
N LYS A 5 28.24 1.24 -17.62
CA LYS A 5 28.60 2.41 -16.79
C LYS A 5 29.88 2.06 -16.01
N TYR A 6 30.80 3.02 -15.91
CA TYR A 6 32.08 2.86 -15.20
C TYR A 6 31.96 3.08 -13.68
N ILE A 7 30.85 3.65 -13.24
CA ILE A 7 30.53 3.91 -11.85
C ILE A 7 29.01 3.81 -11.70
N ASP A 8 28.55 3.28 -10.57
CA ASP A 8 27.13 3.28 -10.27
C ASP A 8 26.66 4.68 -9.85
N ASN A 9 25.39 4.99 -10.11
CA ASN A 9 24.83 6.30 -9.82
C ASN A 9 24.81 6.57 -8.30
N GLN A 10 24.54 5.55 -7.49
CA GLN A 10 24.51 5.68 -6.03
C GLN A 10 25.91 5.96 -5.46
N GLU A 11 26.92 5.22 -5.91
CA GLU A 11 28.33 5.42 -5.51
C GLU A 11 28.83 6.81 -5.91
N LEU A 12 28.46 7.28 -7.10
CA LEU A 12 28.85 8.62 -7.57
C LEU A 12 28.23 9.74 -6.73
N LEU A 13 27.00 9.56 -6.23
CA LEU A 13 26.36 10.51 -5.32
C LEU A 13 27.01 10.51 -3.93
N LEU A 14 27.36 9.33 -3.39
CA LEU A 14 28.07 9.24 -2.11
C LEU A 14 29.43 9.94 -2.16
N LEU A 15 30.22 9.68 -3.22
CA LEU A 15 31.52 10.34 -3.40
C LEU A 15 31.39 11.84 -3.61
N PHE A 16 30.28 12.30 -4.20
CA PHE A 16 29.97 13.72 -4.31
C PHE A 16 29.73 14.36 -2.95
N GLU A 17 28.97 13.71 -2.06
CA GLU A 17 28.76 14.20 -0.70
C GLU A 17 30.07 14.25 0.10
N HIS A 18 30.91 13.22 0.00
CA HIS A 18 32.23 13.22 0.61
C HIS A 18 33.12 14.35 0.08
N TYR A 19 33.16 14.55 -1.23
CA TYR A 19 33.93 15.64 -1.84
C TYR A 19 33.45 17.03 -1.37
N LEU A 20 32.13 17.23 -1.27
CA LEU A 20 31.59 18.49 -0.77
C LEU A 20 32.02 18.76 0.67
N LEU A 21 32.00 17.73 1.53
CA LEU A 21 32.42 17.86 2.92
C LEU A 21 33.93 18.14 3.06
N GLU A 22 34.77 17.36 2.37
CA GLU A 22 36.23 17.42 2.52
C GLU A 22 36.86 18.63 1.83
N HIS A 23 36.41 18.95 0.61
CA HIS A 23 37.08 19.93 -0.26
C HIS A 23 36.30 21.22 -0.47
N CYS A 24 35.00 21.24 -0.19
CA CYS A 24 34.16 22.42 -0.39
C CYS A 24 33.54 22.97 0.90
N SER A 25 33.89 22.42 2.08
CA SER A 25 33.30 22.80 3.37
C SER A 25 31.77 22.84 3.32
N ASN A 26 31.19 21.88 2.61
CA ASN A 26 29.77 21.73 2.33
C ASN A 26 29.12 22.90 1.56
N ASN A 27 29.89 23.67 0.80
CA ASN A 27 29.40 24.74 -0.08
C ASN A 27 29.30 24.26 -1.54
N PRO A 28 28.09 24.00 -2.08
CA PRO A 28 27.90 23.53 -3.44
C PRO A 28 28.34 24.54 -4.51
N ARG A 29 28.43 25.84 -4.20
CA ARG A 29 28.88 26.87 -5.17
C ARG A 29 30.38 26.77 -5.48
N LEU A 30 31.17 26.19 -4.59
CA LEU A 30 32.60 25.95 -4.82
C LEU A 30 32.85 24.69 -5.66
N PHE A 31 31.81 23.90 -5.91
CA PHE A 31 31.91 22.65 -6.64
C PHE A 31 32.30 22.89 -8.11
N LYS A 32 33.35 22.21 -8.55
CA LYS A 32 33.79 22.22 -9.96
C LYS A 32 33.93 20.80 -10.46
N ILE A 33 33.20 20.48 -11.53
CA ILE A 33 33.20 19.15 -12.16
C ILE A 33 34.61 18.63 -12.48
N PRO A 34 35.56 19.43 -13.00
CA PRO A 34 36.92 18.94 -13.27
C PRO A 34 37.68 18.53 -12.00
N GLN A 35 37.47 19.26 -10.89
CA GLN A 35 38.13 18.95 -9.62
C GLN A 35 37.53 17.69 -9.00
N PHE A 36 36.20 17.54 -9.08
CA PHE A 36 35.53 16.31 -8.67
C PHE A 36 35.92 15.10 -9.55
N GLY A 37 36.10 15.30 -10.86
CA GLY A 37 36.62 14.25 -11.75
C GLY A 37 38.02 13.79 -11.38
N ASN A 38 38.90 14.70 -10.94
CA ASN A 38 40.20 14.34 -10.37
C ASN A 38 40.05 13.54 -9.07
N TYR A 39 39.14 13.96 -8.18
CA TYR A 39 38.86 13.26 -6.93
C TYR A 39 38.35 11.83 -7.16
N LEU A 40 37.43 11.62 -8.12
CA LEU A 40 36.95 10.28 -8.48
C LEU A 40 38.06 9.38 -9.03
N ARG A 41 38.96 9.94 -9.86
CA ARG A 41 40.10 9.20 -10.40
C ARG A 41 41.09 8.78 -9.32
N ASN A 42 41.29 9.62 -8.30
CA ASN A 42 42.15 9.32 -7.16
C ASN A 42 41.50 8.31 -6.19
N ASN A 43 40.16 8.26 -6.11
CA ASN A 43 39.40 7.37 -5.23
C ASN A 43 38.95 6.06 -5.91
N GLY A 44 39.71 5.56 -6.89
CA GLY A 44 39.50 4.21 -7.45
C GLY A 44 38.72 4.13 -8.77
N PHE A 45 38.32 5.26 -9.36
CA PHE A 45 37.60 5.31 -10.64
C PHE A 45 38.40 6.00 -11.77
N PRO A 46 39.52 5.43 -12.23
CA PRO A 46 40.43 6.09 -13.17
C PRO A 46 39.83 6.31 -14.57
N GLN A 47 38.81 5.53 -14.95
CA GLN A 47 38.20 5.56 -16.30
C GLN A 47 36.98 6.51 -16.41
N VAL A 48 36.58 7.16 -15.31
CA VAL A 48 35.45 8.11 -15.33
C VAL A 48 35.91 9.44 -15.93
N ALA A 49 35.33 9.78 -17.07
CA ALA A 49 35.60 11.06 -17.75
C ALA A 49 34.63 12.15 -17.29
N ASP A 50 35.08 13.41 -17.24
CA ASP A 50 34.26 14.57 -16.88
C ASP A 50 32.97 14.67 -17.72
N THR A 51 33.03 14.23 -18.99
CA THR A 51 31.89 14.21 -19.89
C THR A 51 30.81 13.22 -19.44
N THR A 52 31.18 12.12 -18.80
CA THR A 52 30.25 11.12 -18.26
C THR A 52 29.54 11.64 -17.02
N ILE A 53 30.26 12.32 -16.12
CA ILE A 53 29.70 13.01 -14.94
C ILE A 53 28.70 14.09 -15.39
N ARG A 54 29.08 14.93 -16.37
CA ARG A 54 28.20 15.97 -16.92
C ARG A 54 26.94 15.39 -17.55
N ARG A 55 27.00 14.22 -18.19
CA ARG A 55 25.84 13.64 -18.87
C ARG A 55 24.92 12.85 -17.95
N ASN A 56 25.34 12.59 -16.70
CA ASN A 56 24.51 11.89 -15.74
C ASN A 56 23.37 12.80 -15.24
N LYS A 57 22.13 12.42 -15.53
CA LYS A 57 20.93 13.19 -15.19
C LYS A 57 20.66 13.20 -13.68
N GLU A 58 20.81 12.04 -13.02
CA GLU A 58 20.57 11.89 -11.59
C GLU A 58 21.57 12.72 -10.77
N PHE A 59 22.84 12.70 -11.17
CA PHE A 59 23.87 13.55 -10.57
C PHE A 59 23.57 15.04 -10.73
N ARG A 60 23.15 15.46 -11.94
CA ARG A 60 22.79 16.87 -12.19
C ARG A 60 21.59 17.33 -11.39
N GLN A 61 20.58 16.47 -11.25
CA GLN A 61 19.44 16.75 -10.39
C GLN A 61 19.90 16.91 -8.95
N ALA A 62 20.62 15.94 -8.39
CA ALA A 62 21.14 16.05 -7.03
C ALA A 62 22.01 17.29 -6.79
N LEU A 63 22.85 17.68 -7.75
CA LEU A 63 23.64 18.92 -7.67
C LEU A 63 22.75 20.16 -7.65
N ASN A 64 21.75 20.22 -8.53
CA ASN A 64 20.81 21.34 -8.58
C ASN A 64 19.93 21.41 -7.34
N ASP A 65 19.41 20.28 -6.86
CA ASP A 65 18.61 20.19 -5.64
C ASP A 65 19.43 20.69 -4.44
N LYS A 66 20.72 20.34 -4.35
CA LYS A 66 21.62 20.85 -3.31
C LYS A 66 21.94 22.34 -3.48
N LEU A 67 22.06 22.84 -4.72
CA LEU A 67 22.22 24.28 -4.97
C LEU A 67 20.97 25.05 -4.55
N GLU A 68 19.78 24.57 -4.91
CA GLU A 68 18.49 25.19 -4.55
C GLU A 68 18.26 25.16 -3.04
N LEU A 69 18.56 24.04 -2.37
CA LEU A 69 18.58 23.99 -0.91
C LEU A 69 19.57 24.99 -0.31
N PHE A 70 20.72 25.21 -0.96
CA PHE A 70 21.74 26.15 -0.48
C PHE A 70 21.39 27.63 -0.71
N GLU A 71 20.45 27.94 -1.62
CA GLU A 71 19.88 29.29 -1.76
C GLU A 71 18.90 29.62 -0.63
N ASP A 72 18.42 28.63 0.13
CA ASP A 72 17.63 28.87 1.33
C ASP A 72 18.54 29.36 2.48
N ASP A 73 18.36 30.63 2.86
CA ASP A 73 19.08 31.30 3.95
C ASP A 73 19.03 30.48 5.25
N THR A 74 17.93 29.75 5.50
CA THR A 74 17.77 28.93 6.70
C THR A 74 18.66 27.68 6.67
N TYR A 75 18.80 27.04 5.50
CA TYR A 75 19.68 25.88 5.29
C TYR A 75 21.15 26.27 5.34
N GLN A 76 21.53 27.39 4.71
CA GLN A 76 22.90 27.92 4.74
C GLN A 76 23.35 28.26 6.17
N THR A 77 22.42 28.80 6.98
CA THR A 77 22.67 29.12 8.38
C THR A 77 22.92 27.85 9.20
N VAL A 78 22.15 26.77 9.00
CA VAL A 78 22.30 25.52 9.79
C VAL A 78 23.55 24.71 9.43
N ILE A 79 24.03 24.77 8.18
CA ILE A 79 25.03 23.82 7.66
C ILE A 79 26.47 24.36 7.64
N THR A 80 26.66 25.68 7.71
CA THR A 80 28.01 26.25 7.66
C THR A 80 28.70 26.16 9.03
N TYR A 81 29.30 25.01 9.32
CA TYR A 81 30.33 24.91 10.36
C TYR A 81 31.56 25.69 9.90
N LYS A 82 31.71 26.92 10.41
CA LYS A 82 32.87 27.77 10.13
C LYS A 82 33.75 27.84 11.37
N THR A 83 34.92 27.21 11.31
CA THR A 83 35.94 27.34 12.34
C THR A 83 36.43 28.79 12.42
N LEU A 84 36.52 29.33 13.64
CA LEU A 84 37.04 30.68 13.85
C LEU A 84 38.57 30.67 13.71
N ASP A 85 39.07 31.27 12.63
CA ASP A 85 40.50 31.61 12.50
C ASP A 85 40.81 32.83 13.37
N VAL A 86 41.43 32.57 14.52
CA VAL A 86 41.68 33.58 15.56
C VAL A 86 42.67 34.64 15.08
N GLU A 87 43.72 34.26 14.36
CA GLU A 87 44.74 35.20 13.88
C GLU A 87 44.15 36.16 12.84
N ARG A 88 43.42 35.62 11.87
CA ARG A 88 42.74 36.43 10.86
C ARG A 88 41.64 37.31 11.46
N PHE A 89 40.93 36.82 12.48
CA PHE A 89 39.91 37.59 13.19
C PHE A 89 40.51 38.79 13.94
N LEU A 90 41.64 38.60 14.64
CA LEU A 90 42.35 39.68 15.34
C LEU A 90 42.99 40.68 14.36
N MET A 91 43.52 40.22 13.22
CA MET A 91 44.06 41.11 12.19
C MET A 91 43.00 42.00 11.53
N THR A 92 41.77 41.46 11.39
CA THR A 92 40.63 42.17 10.80
C THR A 92 39.99 43.14 11.81
N ASN A 93 39.85 42.70 13.07
CA ASN A 93 39.26 43.48 14.16
C ASN A 93 40.36 44.01 15.09
N ARG A 94 41.01 45.12 14.71
CA ARG A 94 42.20 45.65 15.42
C ARG A 94 41.90 46.39 16.72
N THR A 95 40.63 46.74 16.99
CA THR A 95 40.26 47.49 18.20
C THR A 95 39.42 46.62 19.15
N PRO A 96 39.52 46.82 20.48
CA PRO A 96 38.71 46.09 21.45
C PRO A 96 37.20 46.23 21.22
N LYS A 97 36.77 47.41 20.73
CA LYS A 97 35.37 47.68 20.40
C LYS A 97 34.91 46.87 19.18
N ALA A 98 35.74 46.79 18.12
CA ALA A 98 35.46 45.99 16.93
C ALA A 98 35.43 44.48 17.23
N ILE A 99 36.33 44.02 18.10
CA ILE A 99 36.33 42.63 18.58
C ILE A 99 35.02 42.33 19.31
N LYS A 100 34.60 43.22 20.22
CA LYS A 100 33.34 43.05 20.96
C LYS A 100 32.13 43.00 20.04
N THR A 101 32.03 43.89 19.05
CA THR A 101 30.91 43.87 18.08
C THR A 101 30.92 42.61 17.23
N ALA A 102 32.08 42.21 16.72
CA ALA A 102 32.21 41.00 15.91
C ALA A 102 31.88 39.72 16.70
N LEU A 103 32.23 39.66 17.99
CA LEU A 103 31.84 38.55 18.87
C LEU A 103 30.33 38.55 19.17
N VAL A 104 29.70 39.71 19.31
CA VAL A 104 28.24 39.82 19.48
C VAL A 104 27.52 39.37 18.21
N GLU A 105 28.00 39.76 17.03
CA GLU A 105 27.48 39.31 15.74
C GLU A 105 27.64 37.81 15.54
N LEU A 106 28.80 37.26 15.90
CA LEU A 106 29.07 35.83 15.88
C LEU A 106 28.11 35.06 16.80
N ASN A 107 27.91 35.54 18.03
CA ASN A 107 26.95 34.95 18.96
C ASN A 107 25.52 35.03 18.41
N GLY A 108 25.14 36.16 17.81
CA GLY A 108 23.84 36.33 17.15
C GLY A 108 23.65 35.43 15.93
N HIS A 109 24.73 35.11 15.21
CA HIS A 109 24.71 34.11 14.15
C HIS A 109 24.44 32.71 14.73
N TYR A 110 25.21 32.28 15.74
CA TYR A 110 24.99 30.97 16.38
C TYR A 110 23.61 30.83 17.02
N LYS A 111 23.07 31.90 17.60
CA LYS A 111 21.69 31.90 18.10
C LYS A 111 20.69 31.59 16.98
N ARG A 112 20.83 32.22 15.81
CA ARG A 112 19.99 31.93 14.63
C ARG A 112 20.11 30.49 14.16
N ILE A 113 21.32 29.91 14.19
CA ILE A 113 21.53 28.48 13.88
C ILE A 113 20.74 27.60 14.84
N VAL A 114 20.84 27.87 16.14
CA VAL A 114 20.15 27.10 17.17
C VAL A 114 18.64 27.23 17.03
N ASP A 115 18.12 28.44 16.82
CA ASP A 115 16.70 28.70 16.63
C ASP A 115 16.15 27.95 15.39
N ALA A 116 16.88 27.97 14.27
CA ALA A 116 16.54 27.20 13.07
C ALA A 116 16.59 25.69 13.30
N ALA A 117 17.62 25.18 13.99
CA ALA A 117 17.74 23.77 14.33
C ALA A 117 16.59 23.29 15.24
N ILE A 118 16.13 24.13 16.17
CA ILE A 118 14.96 23.83 17.01
C ILE A 118 13.69 23.79 16.15
N ALA A 119 13.52 24.72 15.22
CA ALA A 119 12.37 24.72 14.30
C ALA A 119 12.32 23.42 13.47
N TYR A 120 13.44 23.03 12.85
CA TYR A 120 13.53 21.77 12.10
C TYR A 120 13.29 20.56 12.98
N LYS A 121 13.80 20.54 14.22
CA LYS A 121 13.53 19.46 15.16
C LYS A 121 12.03 19.31 15.42
N ASN A 122 11.33 20.41 15.65
CA ASN A 122 9.88 20.41 15.91
C ASN A 122 9.08 19.94 14.67
N GLU A 123 9.48 20.36 13.47
CA GLU A 123 8.87 19.89 12.21
C GLU A 123 9.09 18.39 12.00
N VAL A 124 10.30 17.89 12.27
CA VAL A 124 10.59 16.46 12.17
C VAL A 124 9.75 15.66 13.18
N GLU A 125 9.56 16.17 14.40
CA GLU A 125 8.69 15.54 15.39
C GLU A 125 7.22 15.53 14.97
N SER A 126 6.71 16.62 14.38
CA SER A 126 5.32 16.68 13.89
C SER A 126 5.10 15.75 12.70
N LEU A 127 6.05 15.71 11.75
CA LEU A 127 6.02 14.79 10.61
C LEU A 127 6.09 13.33 11.04
N LYS A 128 6.91 13.00 12.05
CA LYS A 128 6.96 11.65 12.63
C LYS A 128 5.61 11.23 13.22
N LYS A 129 4.94 12.12 13.97
CA LYS A 129 3.59 11.84 14.49
C LYS A 129 2.60 11.59 13.36
N ARG A 130 2.59 12.47 12.35
CA ARG A 130 1.75 12.33 11.15
C ARG A 130 1.98 11.02 10.41
N MET A 131 3.24 10.59 10.32
CA MET A 131 3.62 9.34 9.68
C MET A 131 3.13 8.12 10.47
N GLU A 132 3.18 8.14 11.80
CA GLU A 132 2.61 7.07 12.62
C GLU A 132 1.08 7.04 12.55
N GLU A 133 0.41 8.20 12.52
CA GLU A 133 -1.03 8.31 12.24
C GLU A 133 -1.39 7.65 10.91
N LEU A 134 -0.74 8.06 9.81
CA LEU A 134 -0.98 7.48 8.48
C LEU A 134 -0.71 5.97 8.42
N LYS A 135 0.32 5.47 9.11
CA LYS A 135 0.59 4.03 9.18
C LYS A 135 -0.55 3.28 9.87
N SER A 136 -1.08 3.83 10.97
CA SER A 136 -2.21 3.23 11.68
C SER A 136 -3.49 3.26 10.85
N GLU A 137 -3.77 4.37 10.16
CA GLU A 137 -4.89 4.47 9.21
C GLU A 137 -4.74 3.47 8.06
N LEU A 138 -3.54 3.30 7.50
CA LEU A 138 -3.29 2.30 6.46
C LEU A 138 -3.49 0.87 6.96
N ALA A 139 -3.14 0.57 8.22
CA ALA A 139 -3.40 -0.73 8.81
C ALA A 139 -4.90 -1.00 8.94
N GLN A 140 -5.67 -0.04 9.47
CA GLN A 140 -7.13 -0.12 9.58
C GLN A 140 -7.80 -0.23 8.20
N LEU A 141 -7.31 0.50 7.21
CA LEU A 141 -7.85 0.45 5.85
C LEU A 141 -7.57 -0.91 5.17
N LYS A 142 -6.41 -1.52 5.44
CA LYS A 142 -6.11 -2.88 4.96
C LYS A 142 -7.01 -3.93 5.61
N GLU A 143 -7.25 -3.83 6.91
CA GLU A 143 -8.14 -4.73 7.64
C GLU A 143 -9.59 -4.59 7.16
N SER A 144 -10.11 -3.36 7.07
CA SER A 144 -11.46 -3.12 6.54
C SER A 144 -11.62 -3.58 5.09
N LYS A 145 -10.59 -3.40 4.25
CA LYS A 145 -10.59 -3.94 2.88
C LYS A 145 -10.63 -5.47 2.87
N TYR A 146 -9.90 -6.13 3.75
CA TYR A 146 -9.93 -7.59 3.86
C TYR A 146 -11.33 -8.10 4.24
N VAL A 147 -11.94 -7.48 5.25
CA VAL A 147 -13.33 -7.80 5.67
C VAL A 147 -14.32 -7.53 4.54
N PHE A 148 -14.16 -6.44 3.80
CA PHE A 148 -15.00 -6.12 2.65
C PHE A 148 -14.85 -7.16 1.53
N ASP A 149 -13.63 -7.58 1.21
CA ASP A 149 -13.37 -8.59 0.19
C ASP A 149 -13.97 -9.96 0.58
N GLU A 150 -13.91 -10.34 1.86
CA GLU A 150 -14.60 -11.53 2.38
C GLU A 150 -16.13 -11.40 2.25
N GLN A 151 -16.71 -10.27 2.63
CA GLN A 151 -18.15 -10.02 2.46
C GLN A 151 -18.59 -10.04 0.99
N VAL A 152 -17.75 -9.55 0.08
CA VAL A 152 -18.04 -9.61 -1.36
C VAL A 152 -18.03 -11.06 -1.86
N ARG A 153 -17.15 -11.91 -1.33
CA ARG A 153 -17.13 -13.35 -1.67
C ARG A 153 -18.38 -14.06 -1.18
N THR A 154 -18.72 -13.90 0.10
CA THR A 154 -19.91 -14.54 0.68
C THR A 154 -21.19 -14.06 -0.01
N ASN A 155 -21.30 -12.77 -0.32
CA ASN A 155 -22.45 -12.24 -1.07
C ASN A 155 -22.56 -12.83 -2.49
N LYS A 156 -21.44 -13.10 -3.16
CA LYS A 156 -21.44 -13.77 -4.48
C LYS A 156 -21.90 -15.21 -4.36
N GLU A 157 -21.39 -15.96 -3.38
CA GLU A 157 -21.81 -17.33 -3.12
C GLU A 157 -23.31 -17.41 -2.80
N LEU A 158 -23.81 -16.54 -1.91
CA LEU A 158 -25.23 -16.43 -1.59
C LEU A 158 -26.08 -16.03 -2.81
N ALA A 159 -25.58 -15.16 -3.69
CA ALA A 159 -26.29 -14.80 -4.91
C ALA A 159 -26.39 -15.97 -5.89
N GLU A 160 -25.34 -16.79 -6.00
CA GLU A 160 -25.34 -18.01 -6.81
C GLU A 160 -26.27 -19.08 -6.24
N GLU A 161 -26.25 -19.30 -4.92
CA GLU A 161 -27.18 -20.19 -4.23
C GLU A 161 -28.63 -19.75 -4.43
N ASN A 162 -28.92 -18.47 -4.22
CA ASN A 162 -30.25 -17.91 -4.49
C ASN A 162 -30.68 -18.12 -5.94
N LYS A 163 -29.76 -17.99 -6.91
CA LYS A 163 -30.06 -18.27 -8.32
C LYS A 163 -30.36 -19.76 -8.55
N LYS A 164 -29.58 -20.66 -7.95
CA LYS A 164 -29.80 -22.12 -8.02
C LYS A 164 -31.14 -22.49 -7.39
N LEU A 165 -31.45 -21.98 -6.21
CA LEU A 165 -32.73 -22.18 -5.52
C LEU A 165 -33.89 -21.64 -6.35
N ARG A 166 -33.78 -20.42 -6.92
CA ARG A 166 -34.80 -19.88 -7.83
C ARG A 166 -34.99 -20.74 -9.08
N ASN A 167 -33.91 -21.28 -9.64
CA ASN A 167 -34.01 -22.17 -10.79
C ASN A 167 -34.63 -23.51 -10.42
N LEU A 168 -34.28 -24.06 -9.25
CA LEU A 168 -34.89 -25.27 -8.72
C LEU A 168 -36.38 -25.04 -8.51
N LEU A 169 -36.78 -23.97 -7.81
CA LEU A 169 -38.18 -23.57 -7.68
C LEU A 169 -38.87 -23.44 -9.05
N LYS A 170 -38.27 -22.78 -10.05
CA LYS A 170 -38.86 -22.70 -11.40
C LYS A 170 -39.01 -24.05 -12.11
N THR A 171 -38.10 -24.99 -11.85
CA THR A 171 -38.05 -26.30 -12.50
C THR A 171 -38.95 -27.32 -11.78
N SER A 172 -38.95 -27.31 -10.44
CA SER A 172 -39.65 -28.25 -9.58
C SER A 172 -41.02 -27.75 -9.13
N LEU A 173 -41.22 -26.44 -9.01
CA LEU A 173 -42.51 -25.80 -8.77
C LEU A 173 -42.98 -25.09 -10.04
N TYR A 174 -43.62 -25.83 -10.95
CA TYR A 174 -44.53 -25.33 -12.00
C TYR A 174 -43.95 -25.12 -13.41
N PRO A 175 -43.81 -26.24 -14.15
CA PRO A 175 -44.57 -26.34 -15.41
C PRO A 175 -45.65 -27.43 -15.35
N GLU A 176 -45.31 -28.63 -14.90
CA GLU A 176 -46.20 -29.79 -15.04
C GLU A 176 -47.35 -29.78 -14.04
N ILE A 177 -47.11 -29.38 -12.79
CA ILE A 177 -48.17 -29.26 -11.76
C ILE A 177 -49.13 -28.10 -12.11
N ALA A 178 -48.63 -27.03 -12.72
CA ALA A 178 -49.45 -25.88 -13.14
C ALA A 178 -50.31 -26.28 -14.34
N ASN A 179 -49.72 -27.02 -15.27
CA ASN A 179 -50.45 -27.56 -16.42
C ASN A 179 -51.53 -28.55 -15.99
N GLU A 180 -51.28 -29.40 -14.99
CA GLU A 180 -52.29 -30.32 -14.44
C GLU A 180 -53.40 -29.56 -13.67
N LEU A 181 -53.08 -28.55 -12.86
CA LEU A 181 -54.09 -27.71 -12.20
C LEU A 181 -54.96 -26.94 -13.23
N LEU A 182 -54.34 -26.40 -14.28
CA LEU A 182 -55.04 -25.73 -15.38
C LEU A 182 -55.86 -26.70 -16.26
N LYS A 183 -55.50 -27.98 -16.32
CA LYS A 183 -56.33 -29.04 -16.93
C LYS A 183 -57.55 -29.34 -16.06
N GLU A 184 -57.39 -29.42 -14.73
CA GLU A 184 -58.50 -29.65 -13.79
C GLU A 184 -59.52 -28.50 -13.82
N GLU A 185 -59.08 -27.26 -13.99
CA GLU A 185 -59.96 -26.09 -14.20
C GLU A 185 -60.51 -25.95 -15.64
N GLY A 186 -60.14 -26.85 -16.55
CA GLY A 186 -60.66 -26.90 -17.93
C GLY A 186 -60.07 -25.88 -18.90
N LEU A 187 -58.97 -25.21 -18.54
CA LEU A 187 -58.33 -24.14 -19.32
C LEU A 187 -57.27 -24.65 -20.31
N LEU A 188 -56.81 -25.90 -20.19
CA LEU A 188 -55.85 -26.56 -21.10
C LEU A 188 -56.39 -27.89 -21.63
N LYS A 189 -56.27 -28.15 -22.94
CA LYS A 189 -56.69 -29.38 -23.61
C LYS A 189 -55.46 -30.15 -24.13
N SER A 190 -54.93 -31.08 -23.34
CA SER A 190 -53.90 -32.03 -23.81
C SER A 190 -54.02 -33.38 -23.12
N ASP A 191 -53.86 -34.45 -23.89
CA ASP A 191 -54.23 -35.84 -23.51
C ASP A 191 -53.09 -36.65 -22.86
N GLN A 192 -51.90 -36.05 -22.69
CA GLN A 192 -50.77 -36.74 -22.06
C GLN A 192 -50.75 -36.48 -20.55
N GLN A 193 -50.95 -37.54 -19.78
CA GLN A 193 -50.97 -37.52 -18.32
C GLN A 193 -49.65 -38.09 -17.79
N LEU A 194 -48.78 -37.20 -17.29
CA LEU A 194 -47.43 -37.56 -16.82
C LEU A 194 -47.34 -37.71 -15.30
N VAL A 195 -48.29 -37.14 -14.55
CA VAL A 195 -48.34 -37.21 -13.07
C VAL A 195 -49.57 -37.99 -12.62
N THR A 196 -49.38 -38.95 -11.70
CA THR A 196 -50.47 -39.73 -11.12
C THR A 196 -51.31 -38.90 -10.14
N LYS A 197 -52.64 -38.92 -10.31
CA LYS A 197 -53.63 -38.17 -9.49
C LYS A 197 -53.47 -38.35 -7.97
N LYS A 198 -53.02 -39.52 -7.51
CA LYS A 198 -52.77 -39.79 -6.08
C LYS A 198 -51.65 -38.93 -5.48
N TYR A 199 -50.59 -38.68 -6.25
CA TYR A 199 -49.45 -37.88 -5.79
C TYR A 199 -49.82 -36.39 -5.67
N LEU A 200 -50.74 -35.91 -6.51
CA LEU A 200 -51.25 -34.54 -6.46
C LEU A 200 -52.11 -34.31 -5.21
N SER A 201 -53.02 -35.23 -4.89
CA SER A 201 -53.89 -35.10 -3.69
C SER A 201 -53.13 -35.16 -2.37
N GLU A 202 -51.98 -35.85 -2.33
CA GLU A 202 -51.19 -36.02 -1.10
C GLU A 202 -50.22 -34.84 -0.85
N ASN A 203 -49.75 -34.17 -1.91
CA ASN A 203 -48.67 -33.17 -1.81
C ASN A 203 -49.10 -31.74 -2.15
N ILE A 204 -50.38 -31.49 -2.48
CA ILE A 204 -50.91 -30.16 -2.80
C ILE A 204 -51.85 -29.67 -1.70
N ILE A 205 -51.65 -28.42 -1.30
CA ILE A 205 -52.48 -27.71 -0.32
C ILE A 205 -53.60 -26.99 -1.08
N THR A 206 -54.83 -27.46 -0.93
CA THR A 206 -56.04 -26.82 -1.50
C THR A 206 -56.77 -25.98 -0.45
N SER A 207 -57.75 -25.16 -0.85
CA SER A 207 -58.52 -24.28 0.07
C SER A 207 -59.23 -25.02 1.21
N ASP A 208 -59.52 -26.31 1.03
CA ASP A 208 -60.20 -27.15 2.03
C ASP A 208 -59.21 -27.96 2.89
N SER A 209 -57.91 -27.87 2.61
CA SER A 209 -56.90 -28.60 3.36
C SER A 209 -56.69 -27.98 4.75
N LYS A 210 -56.84 -28.80 5.80
CA LYS A 210 -56.62 -28.39 7.19
C LYS A 210 -55.12 -28.33 7.48
N ILE A 211 -54.61 -27.12 7.69
CA ILE A 211 -53.23 -26.89 8.14
C ILE A 211 -53.18 -27.15 9.65
N SER A 212 -52.56 -28.25 10.07
CA SER A 212 -52.27 -28.50 11.50
C SER A 212 -51.01 -27.74 11.91
N PHE A 213 -51.15 -26.82 12.88
CA PHE A 213 -50.03 -26.08 13.48
C PHE A 213 -49.42 -26.82 14.67
N GLU A 214 -49.32 -28.14 14.60
CA GLU A 214 -48.64 -28.89 15.65
C GLU A 214 -47.15 -28.57 15.58
N LYS A 215 -46.62 -27.93 16.65
CA LYS A 215 -45.19 -27.79 16.86
C LYS A 215 -44.60 -29.19 16.95
N HIS A 216 -44.04 -29.69 15.85
CA HIS A 216 -43.13 -30.82 15.93
C HIS A 216 -41.92 -30.37 16.74
N THR A 217 -41.90 -30.75 18.01
CA THR A 217 -40.68 -30.79 18.79
C THR A 217 -39.86 -31.93 18.19
N HIS A 218 -38.79 -31.60 17.47
CA HIS A 218 -37.78 -32.58 17.11
C HIS A 218 -37.11 -33.08 18.40
N THR A 219 -37.60 -34.18 18.97
CA THR A 219 -36.78 -35.03 19.83
C THR A 219 -35.85 -35.82 18.93
N GLU A 220 -34.65 -35.29 18.73
CA GLU A 220 -33.51 -36.05 18.21
C GLU A 220 -33.11 -37.10 19.24
N GLU A 221 -33.56 -38.35 19.07
CA GLU A 221 -32.83 -39.48 19.63
C GLU A 221 -31.52 -39.63 18.85
N GLN A 222 -30.43 -39.24 19.52
CA GLN A 222 -29.06 -39.46 19.09
C GLN A 222 -28.80 -40.96 18.86
N THR A 223 -28.89 -41.40 17.60
CA THR A 223 -28.16 -42.57 17.10
C THR A 223 -27.20 -42.12 16.02
N SER A 224 -26.26 -41.27 16.44
CA SER A 224 -25.13 -40.82 15.65
C SER A 224 -24.12 -41.96 15.49
N LYS A 225 -24.36 -42.85 14.51
CA LYS A 225 -23.34 -43.59 13.76
C LYS A 225 -23.99 -44.39 12.63
N SER A 226 -23.43 -44.22 11.42
CA SER A 226 -23.40 -45.16 10.28
C SER A 226 -24.24 -44.91 9.00
N LYS A 227 -24.95 -43.80 8.79
CA LYS A 227 -25.48 -43.48 7.43
C LYS A 227 -24.56 -42.67 6.50
N ILE A 228 -23.55 -42.00 7.05
CA ILE A 228 -22.61 -41.17 6.27
C ILE A 228 -21.47 -42.02 5.65
N LEU A 229 -21.19 -43.20 6.18
CA LEU A 229 -20.14 -44.10 5.67
C LEU A 229 -20.54 -44.77 4.35
N GLU A 230 -21.83 -45.10 4.15
CA GLU A 230 -22.30 -45.84 2.97
C GLU A 230 -22.20 -45.04 1.66
N ILE A 231 -22.25 -43.71 1.70
CA ILE A 231 -22.16 -42.87 0.49
C ILE A 231 -20.71 -42.72 0.01
N LYS A 232 -19.74 -42.77 0.93
CA LYS A 232 -18.32 -42.63 0.60
C LYS A 232 -17.80 -43.90 -0.10
N ASP A 233 -18.18 -45.07 0.40
CA ASP A 233 -17.80 -46.36 -0.17
C ASP A 233 -18.43 -46.62 -1.57
N LEU A 234 -19.55 -45.95 -1.88
CA LEU A 234 -20.21 -46.04 -3.18
C LEU A 234 -19.53 -45.19 -4.27
N LEU A 235 -18.88 -44.09 -3.88
CA LEU A 235 -18.18 -43.18 -4.79
C LEU A 235 -16.77 -43.67 -5.10
N ASP A 236 -16.07 -44.25 -4.12
CA ASP A 236 -14.70 -44.75 -4.29
C ASP A 236 -14.66 -46.06 -5.12
N ASN A 237 -15.71 -46.90 -5.07
CA ASN A 237 -15.78 -48.12 -5.89
C ASN A 237 -16.04 -47.87 -7.39
N LYS A 238 -16.45 -46.66 -7.78
CA LYS A 238 -16.72 -46.31 -9.19
C LYS A 238 -15.54 -45.62 -9.90
N THR A 239 -14.43 -45.37 -9.21
CA THR A 239 -13.24 -44.75 -9.79
C THR A 239 -12.03 -45.69 -9.71
N LYS A 240 -11.98 -46.66 -10.62
CA LYS A 240 -10.70 -47.27 -11.02
C LYS A 240 -10.12 -46.47 -12.17
N TYR A 241 -9.31 -45.45 -11.86
CA TYR A 241 -8.14 -44.96 -12.62
C TYR A 241 -7.35 -43.99 -11.76
#